data_AF-A0A7L2L7V5-F1
#
_entry.id   AF-A0A7L2L7V5-F1
#
_cell.length_a   1.000
_cell.length_b   1.000
_cell.length_c   1.000
_cell.angle_alpha   90.00
_cell.angle_beta   90.00
_cell.angle_gamma   90.00
#
_symmetry.space_group_name_H-M   'P 1'
#
loop_
_entity.id
_entity.type
_entity.pdbx_description
1 polymer ?
#
loop_
_entity_poly.entity_id
_entity_poly.type
_entity_poly.pdbx_seq_one_letter_code
_entity_poly.pdbx_strand_id
1 'polypeptide(L)'
;QVPTELWAQQGLRKLYLSDAGLREVPDELAELQHLRTLALDGNELMEVPEAVCDLPHLAHLYLGRNGLQGLPPAFAQLQSLRCLWIEGNFLAHFPRALLQLPELRSLQLGDNRLCRLPSALPRMAGLRGLWLYGNRFQEFPPVLLRMDHIRVLDLDRNRIASFPDLTGLASLRLLSYDHNPVRQPPCVGDEVQLVGDGAQEYMEARQERLQSQQRQEEEEEGTEAAPVSLED
;
A
#
# COMPACT_ATOMS: atom_id res chain seq x y z
N GLN A 1 -18.20 20.12 18.11
CA GLN A 1 -17.01 20.85 18.62
C GLN A 1 -16.27 19.93 19.56
N VAL A 2 -14.94 19.83 19.43
CA VAL A 2 -14.10 19.03 20.31
C VAL A 2 -13.80 19.83 21.59
N PRO A 3 -13.93 19.26 22.80
CA PRO A 3 -13.69 19.98 24.05
C PRO A 3 -12.23 20.47 24.14
N THR A 4 -12.02 21.70 24.59
CA THR A 4 -10.67 22.30 24.68
C THR A 4 -9.77 21.61 25.70
N GLU A 5 -10.35 20.96 26.71
CA GLU A 5 -9.62 20.22 27.73
C GLU A 5 -8.95 18.97 27.17
N LEU A 6 -9.39 18.47 26.02
CA LEU A 6 -8.79 17.31 25.36
C LEU A 6 -7.34 17.59 24.97
N TRP A 7 -7.06 18.82 24.50
CA TRP A 7 -5.74 19.22 23.99
C TRP A 7 -4.69 19.32 25.10
N ALA A 8 -5.12 19.53 26.35
CA ALA A 8 -4.23 19.58 27.51
C ALA A 8 -3.80 18.18 28.02
N GLN A 9 -4.32 17.09 27.46
CA GLN A 9 -4.04 15.74 27.95
C GLN A 9 -2.68 15.22 27.48
N GLN A 10 -1.65 15.43 28.30
CA GLN A 10 -0.29 14.97 28.00
C GLN A 10 -0.12 13.44 27.95
N GLY A 11 -1.09 12.66 28.44
CA GLY A 11 -1.04 11.20 28.36
C GLY A 11 -1.63 10.61 27.07
N LEU A 12 -2.23 11.43 26.20
CA LEU A 12 -3.05 10.91 25.11
C LEU A 12 -2.18 10.29 24.01
N ARG A 13 -2.39 8.99 23.75
CA ARG A 13 -1.64 8.23 22.73
C ARG A 13 -2.45 7.93 21.48
N LYS A 14 -3.78 7.93 21.59
CA LYS A 14 -4.71 7.63 20.50
C LYS A 14 -5.86 8.61 20.55
N LEU A 15 -6.16 9.22 19.41
CA LEU A 15 -7.27 10.15 19.24
C LEU A 15 -8.05 9.75 18.00
N TYR A 16 -9.36 9.54 18.17
CA TYR A 16 -10.29 9.19 17.12
C TYR A 16 -11.34 10.28 17.01
N LEU A 17 -11.36 10.96 15.87
CA LEU A 17 -12.26 12.06 15.53
C LEU A 17 -12.89 11.83 14.15
N SER A 18 -13.12 10.56 13.79
CA SER A 18 -13.72 10.18 12.51
C SER A 18 -15.21 10.54 12.47
N ASP A 19 -15.74 10.83 11.27
CA ASP A 19 -17.16 11.11 10.99
C ASP A 19 -17.76 12.24 11.86
N ALA A 20 -16.96 13.25 12.18
CA ALA A 20 -17.35 14.35 13.07
C ALA A 20 -17.71 15.65 12.32
N GLY A 21 -17.68 15.63 10.98
CA GLY A 21 -17.96 16.82 10.15
C GLY A 21 -16.95 17.95 10.35
N LEU A 22 -15.71 17.62 10.73
CA LEU A 22 -14.67 18.61 10.99
C LEU A 22 -14.20 19.23 9.68
N ARG A 23 -14.20 20.56 9.61
CA ARG A 23 -13.61 21.32 8.49
C ARG A 23 -12.17 21.74 8.76
N GLU A 24 -11.83 21.86 10.03
CA GLU A 24 -10.52 22.23 10.54
C GLU A 24 -10.24 21.47 11.83
N VAL A 25 -8.96 21.29 12.13
CA VAL A 25 -8.50 20.78 13.43
C VAL A 25 -7.71 21.91 14.08
N PRO A 26 -7.99 22.24 15.36
CA PRO A 26 -7.31 23.33 16.06
C PRO A 26 -5.80 23.12 16.16
N ASP A 27 -5.05 24.23 16.20
CA ASP A 27 -3.59 24.20 16.32
C ASP A 27 -3.12 23.59 17.65
N GLU A 28 -3.98 23.63 18.68
CA GLU A 28 -3.78 22.99 19.97
C GLU A 28 -3.60 21.46 19.87
N LEU A 29 -3.93 20.84 18.72
CA LEU A 29 -3.57 19.45 18.45
C LEU A 29 -2.07 19.21 18.62
N ALA A 30 -1.23 20.19 18.27
CA ALA A 30 0.23 20.10 18.38
C ALA A 30 0.70 19.87 19.82
N GLU A 31 -0.10 20.21 20.84
CA GLU A 31 0.24 20.00 22.25
C GLU A 31 0.23 18.51 22.67
N LEU A 32 -0.39 17.64 21.86
CA LEU A 32 -0.48 16.20 22.11
C LEU A 32 0.81 15.45 21.73
N GLN A 33 1.93 15.85 22.32
CA GLN A 33 3.29 15.38 22.00
C GLN A 33 3.49 13.86 22.12
N HIS A 34 2.63 13.16 22.87
CA HIS A 34 2.69 11.71 23.05
C HIS A 34 1.75 10.91 22.11
N LEU A 35 1.04 11.60 21.22
CA LEU A 35 0.10 10.99 20.30
C LEU A 35 0.82 10.08 19.30
N ARG A 36 0.31 8.85 19.15
CA ARG A 36 0.84 7.83 18.23
C ARG A 36 -0.15 7.44 17.15
N THR A 37 -1.44 7.64 17.40
CA THR A 37 -2.51 7.32 16.46
C THR A 37 -3.49 8.48 16.42
N LEU A 38 -3.73 9.00 15.23
CA LEU A 38 -4.72 10.02 14.96
C LEU A 38 -5.62 9.54 13.82
N ALA A 39 -6.92 9.46 14.06
CA ALA A 39 -7.91 9.15 13.05
C ALA A 39 -8.83 10.35 12.84
N LEU A 40 -8.91 10.80 11.59
CA LEU A 40 -9.68 11.94 11.12
C LEU A 40 -10.48 11.57 9.86
N ASP A 41 -10.77 10.28 9.67
CA ASP A 41 -11.50 9.79 8.49
C ASP A 41 -12.93 10.33 8.44
N GLY A 42 -13.48 10.51 7.24
CA GLY A 42 -14.89 10.87 7.08
C GLY A 42 -15.23 12.29 7.57
N ASN A 43 -14.27 13.21 7.49
CA ASN A 43 -14.47 14.62 7.81
C ASN A 43 -14.53 15.48 6.52
N GLU A 44 -14.64 16.80 6.67
CA GLU A 44 -14.69 17.77 5.59
C GLU A 44 -13.35 18.52 5.44
N LEU A 45 -12.22 17.88 5.78
CA LEU A 45 -10.90 18.53 5.75
C LEU A 45 -10.46 18.76 4.30
N MET A 46 -10.23 20.01 3.94
CA MET A 46 -9.70 20.39 2.62
C MET A 46 -8.17 20.44 2.60
N GLU A 47 -7.57 20.67 3.76
CA GLU A 47 -6.13 20.72 3.99
C GLU A 47 -5.79 20.02 5.31
N VAL A 48 -4.56 19.53 5.44
CA VAL A 48 -4.05 19.01 6.72
C VAL A 48 -3.40 20.18 7.46
N PRO A 49 -3.83 20.50 8.69
CA PRO A 49 -3.23 21.60 9.44
C PRO A 49 -1.79 21.28 9.84
N GLU A 50 -0.96 22.32 9.93
CA GLU A 50 0.45 22.18 10.30
C GLU A 50 0.62 21.54 11.68
N ALA A 51 -0.32 21.75 12.60
CA ALA A 51 -0.33 21.11 13.92
C ALA A 51 -0.31 19.57 13.89
N VAL A 52 -0.84 18.93 12.85
CA VAL A 52 -0.71 17.46 12.68
C VAL A 52 0.75 17.09 12.42
N CYS A 53 1.49 17.93 11.69
CA CYS A 53 2.87 17.71 11.29
C CYS A 53 3.86 17.88 12.45
N ASP A 54 3.48 18.63 13.49
CA ASP A 54 4.27 18.88 14.69
C ASP A 54 4.20 17.76 15.74
N LEU A 55 3.59 16.62 15.42
CA LEU A 55 3.46 15.45 16.30
C LEU A 55 4.64 14.48 16.13
N PRO A 56 5.67 14.53 17.00
CA PRO A 56 6.94 13.83 16.76
C PRO A 56 6.84 12.31 16.82
N HIS A 57 5.83 11.78 17.52
CA HIS A 57 5.65 10.35 17.78
C HIS A 57 4.49 9.72 17.00
N LEU A 58 3.88 10.47 16.10
CA LEU A 58 2.74 9.99 15.31
C LEU A 58 3.19 8.84 14.40
N ALA A 59 2.60 7.66 14.62
CA ALA A 59 2.94 6.43 13.90
C ALA A 59 1.84 5.99 12.93
N HIS A 60 0.58 6.32 13.23
CA HIS A 60 -0.58 5.96 12.43
C HIS A 60 -1.45 7.20 12.23
N LEU A 61 -1.69 7.57 10.99
CA LEU A 61 -2.52 8.70 10.61
C LEU A 61 -3.55 8.25 9.58
N TYR A 62 -4.82 8.49 9.92
CA TYR A 62 -5.95 8.18 9.06
C TYR A 62 -6.67 9.48 8.71
N LEU A 63 -6.80 9.74 7.42
CA LEU A 63 -7.28 10.97 6.79
C LEU A 63 -8.15 10.60 5.57
N GLY A 64 -8.68 9.39 5.53
CA GLY A 64 -9.51 8.88 4.44
C GLY A 64 -10.83 9.64 4.35
N ARG A 65 -11.47 9.62 3.18
CA ARG A 65 -12.80 10.21 2.93
C ARG A 65 -12.91 11.66 3.40
N ASN A 66 -11.95 12.48 2.98
CA ASN A 66 -11.91 13.92 3.20
C ASN A 66 -11.91 14.66 1.84
N GLY A 67 -11.67 15.98 1.86
CA GLY A 67 -11.57 16.83 0.68
C GLY A 67 -10.14 17.14 0.23
N LEU A 68 -9.14 16.39 0.69
CA LEU A 68 -7.72 16.76 0.54
C LEU A 68 -7.29 16.75 -0.93
N GLN A 69 -6.66 17.85 -1.38
CA GLN A 69 -6.09 17.97 -2.72
C GLN A 69 -4.56 17.78 -2.75
N GLY A 70 -3.93 17.88 -1.59
CA GLY A 70 -2.50 17.70 -1.39
C GLY A 70 -2.17 17.52 0.09
N LEU A 71 -0.88 17.38 0.38
CA LEU A 71 -0.36 17.42 1.75
C LEU A 71 0.65 18.58 1.85
N PRO A 72 0.71 19.29 2.99
CA PRO A 72 1.65 20.38 3.17
C PRO A 72 3.10 19.90 3.15
N PRO A 73 4.08 20.76 2.81
CA PRO A 73 5.50 20.40 2.89
C PRO A 73 5.94 19.96 4.29
N ALA A 74 5.33 20.52 5.34
CA ALA A 74 5.56 20.18 6.74
C ALA A 74 5.29 18.71 7.06
N PHE A 75 4.52 17.98 6.23
CA PHE A 75 4.27 16.55 6.42
C PHE A 75 5.55 15.71 6.45
N ALA A 76 6.64 16.21 5.86
CA ALA A 76 7.97 15.61 5.95
C ALA A 76 8.54 15.56 7.38
N GLN A 77 7.99 16.31 8.34
CA GLN A 77 8.44 16.30 9.74
C GLN A 77 7.97 15.06 10.52
N LEU A 78 7.01 14.30 9.99
CA LEU A 78 6.45 13.10 10.63
C LEU A 78 7.37 11.88 10.55
N GLN A 79 8.58 12.00 11.10
CA GLN A 79 9.67 11.02 11.00
C GLN A 79 9.34 9.65 11.63
N SER A 80 8.36 9.60 12.54
CA SER A 80 7.88 8.37 13.18
C SER A 80 6.73 7.67 12.42
N LEU A 81 6.23 8.26 11.33
CA LEU A 81 5.03 7.77 10.66
C LEU A 81 5.28 6.44 9.95
N ARG A 82 4.47 5.43 10.29
CA ARG A 82 4.57 4.06 9.77
C ARG A 82 3.42 3.71 8.84
N CYS A 83 2.22 4.21 9.14
CA CYS A 83 1.00 3.96 8.38
C CYS A 83 0.29 5.27 8.09
N LEU A 84 0.00 5.52 6.81
CA LEU A 84 -0.77 6.67 6.35
C LEU A 84 -1.92 6.22 5.47
N TRP A 85 -3.14 6.56 5.86
CA TRP A 85 -4.35 6.31 5.10
C TRP A 85 -4.96 7.64 4.64
N ILE A 86 -5.01 7.87 3.33
CA ILE A 86 -5.54 9.09 2.69
C ILE A 86 -6.42 8.74 1.48
N GLU A 87 -7.07 7.57 1.52
CA GLU A 87 -7.99 7.12 0.48
C GLU A 87 -9.25 7.98 0.38
N GLY A 88 -9.93 7.98 -0.77
CA GLY A 88 -11.19 8.70 -0.92
C GLY A 88 -11.03 10.22 -0.80
N ASN A 89 -9.92 10.76 -1.31
CA ASN A 89 -9.61 12.19 -1.37
C ASN A 89 -9.51 12.64 -2.84
N PHE A 90 -8.99 13.85 -3.10
CA PHE A 90 -8.90 14.44 -4.43
C PHE A 90 -7.46 14.67 -4.91
N LEU A 91 -6.50 13.87 -4.45
CA LEU A 91 -5.09 13.99 -4.80
C LEU A 91 -4.89 13.76 -6.31
N ALA A 92 -4.54 14.82 -7.03
CA ALA A 92 -4.21 14.74 -8.46
C ALA A 92 -2.75 14.31 -8.71
N HIS A 93 -1.88 14.54 -7.73
CA HIS A 93 -0.45 14.23 -7.80
C HIS A 93 0.01 13.56 -6.50
N PHE A 94 1.03 12.71 -6.60
CA PHE A 94 1.65 12.10 -5.43
C PHE A 94 2.29 13.19 -4.53
N PRO A 95 1.97 13.25 -3.22
CA PRO A 95 2.54 14.25 -2.33
C PRO A 95 4.05 14.02 -2.10
N ARG A 96 4.88 14.95 -2.57
CA ARG A 96 6.36 14.82 -2.51
C ARG A 96 6.91 14.75 -1.09
N ALA A 97 6.22 15.33 -0.10
CA ALA A 97 6.62 15.27 1.31
C ALA A 97 6.74 13.82 1.82
N LEU A 98 5.92 12.90 1.31
CA LEU A 98 5.95 11.48 1.71
C LEU A 98 7.25 10.77 1.35
N LEU A 99 7.98 11.26 0.34
CA LEU A 99 9.27 10.70 -0.09
C LEU A 99 10.37 10.87 0.97
N GLN A 100 10.14 11.73 1.98
CA GLN A 100 11.09 12.05 3.05
C GLN A 100 10.77 11.33 4.36
N LEU A 101 9.80 10.40 4.36
CA LEU A 101 9.38 9.66 5.55
C LEU A 101 10.11 8.30 5.62
N PRO A 102 11.13 8.15 6.49
CA PRO A 102 12.00 6.97 6.48
C PRO A 102 11.31 5.71 7.02
N GLU A 103 10.37 5.87 7.95
CA GLU A 103 9.71 4.78 8.66
C GLU A 103 8.39 4.34 8.02
N LEU A 104 7.96 4.96 6.92
CA LEU A 104 6.67 4.68 6.30
C LEU A 104 6.67 3.30 5.65
N ARG A 105 5.76 2.43 6.12
CA ARG A 105 5.64 1.02 5.70
C ARG A 105 4.38 0.76 4.90
N SER A 106 3.29 1.45 5.23
CA SER A 106 1.98 1.24 4.62
C SER A 106 1.38 2.57 4.17
N LEU A 107 1.05 2.67 2.88
CA LEU A 107 0.51 3.89 2.27
C LEU A 107 -0.77 3.58 1.47
N GLN A 108 -1.91 4.06 1.98
CA GLN A 108 -3.20 3.98 1.30
C GLN A 108 -3.45 5.28 0.52
N LEU A 109 -3.50 5.17 -0.81
CA LEU A 109 -3.79 6.27 -1.73
C LEU A 109 -5.00 5.93 -2.62
N GLY A 110 -5.83 4.98 -2.19
CA GLY A 110 -6.98 4.50 -2.96
C GLY A 110 -8.02 5.59 -3.24
N ASP A 111 -8.89 5.41 -4.22
CA ASP A 111 -10.00 6.30 -4.57
C ASP A 111 -9.58 7.78 -4.63
N ASN A 112 -8.48 8.07 -5.33
CA ASN A 112 -7.97 9.42 -5.56
C ASN A 112 -7.97 9.74 -7.07
N ARG A 113 -7.21 10.75 -7.50
CA ARG A 113 -7.13 11.19 -8.91
C ARG A 113 -5.73 11.02 -9.50
N LEU A 114 -4.90 10.14 -8.91
CA LEU A 114 -3.53 9.93 -9.34
C LEU A 114 -3.50 9.28 -10.72
N CYS A 115 -2.64 9.79 -11.59
CA CYS A 115 -2.37 9.18 -12.90
C CYS A 115 -0.89 8.81 -13.09
N ARG A 116 0.00 9.27 -12.19
CA ARG A 116 1.45 9.05 -12.25
C ARG A 116 2.03 8.98 -10.85
N LEU A 117 3.15 8.27 -10.73
CA LEU A 117 3.99 8.21 -9.54
C LEU A 117 5.33 8.91 -9.79
N PRO A 118 5.97 9.49 -8.76
CA PRO A 118 7.23 10.20 -8.93
C PRO A 118 8.39 9.23 -9.17
N SER A 119 9.38 9.66 -9.95
CA SER A 119 10.59 8.86 -10.25
C SER A 119 11.42 8.50 -9.03
N ALA A 120 11.26 9.27 -7.94
CA ALA A 120 11.93 9.09 -6.66
C ALA A 120 11.21 8.11 -5.70
N LEU A 121 10.03 7.57 -6.06
CA LEU A 121 9.29 6.61 -5.23
C LEU A 121 10.14 5.41 -4.74
N PRO A 122 11.05 4.83 -5.55
CA PRO A 122 11.91 3.73 -5.10
C PRO A 122 12.84 4.07 -3.92
N ARG A 123 13.05 5.36 -3.61
CA ARG A 123 13.84 5.78 -2.43
C ARG A 123 13.16 5.43 -1.11
N MET A 124 11.85 5.15 -1.13
CA MET A 124 11.09 4.74 0.05
C MET A 124 11.35 3.27 0.41
N ALA A 125 12.59 2.95 0.77
CA ALA A 125 13.04 1.58 1.02
C ALA A 125 12.31 0.88 2.19
N GLY A 126 11.68 1.65 3.07
CA GLY A 126 10.84 1.15 4.16
C GLY A 126 9.43 0.71 3.74
N LEU A 127 8.95 1.14 2.56
CA LEU A 127 7.59 0.87 2.13
C LEU A 127 7.41 -0.62 1.81
N ARG A 128 6.33 -1.20 2.32
CA ARG A 128 5.98 -2.63 2.19
C ARG A 128 4.60 -2.82 1.58
N GLY A 129 3.66 -1.92 1.86
CA GLY A 129 2.32 -1.92 1.28
C GLY A 129 2.01 -0.60 0.61
N LEU A 130 1.54 -0.68 -0.64
CA LEU A 130 1.12 0.47 -1.43
C LEU A 130 -0.22 0.13 -2.10
N TRP A 131 -1.26 0.87 -1.70
CA TRP A 131 -2.58 0.72 -2.29
C TRP A 131 -2.93 1.94 -3.12
N LEU A 132 -3.20 1.71 -4.39
CA LEU A 132 -3.46 2.71 -5.43
C LEU A 132 -4.78 2.40 -6.15
N TYR A 133 -5.66 1.60 -5.55
CA TYR A 133 -6.93 1.25 -6.19
C TYR A 133 -7.79 2.49 -6.47
N GLY A 134 -8.70 2.42 -7.44
CA GLY A 134 -9.67 3.51 -7.68
C GLY A 134 -9.02 4.82 -8.14
N ASN A 135 -7.83 4.76 -8.75
CA ASN A 135 -7.14 5.91 -9.31
C ASN A 135 -7.32 5.98 -10.84
N ARG A 136 -6.48 6.75 -11.53
CA ARG A 136 -6.59 7.05 -12.97
C ARG A 136 -5.35 6.59 -13.75
N PHE A 137 -4.67 5.54 -13.29
CA PHE A 137 -3.52 4.98 -14.00
C PHE A 137 -3.98 4.32 -15.30
N GLN A 138 -3.49 4.80 -16.45
CA GLN A 138 -3.77 4.24 -17.78
C GLN A 138 -2.80 3.14 -18.18
N GLU A 139 -1.60 3.17 -17.58
CA GLU A 139 -0.53 2.21 -17.80
C GLU A 139 0.06 1.84 -16.44
N PHE A 140 0.66 0.65 -16.36
CA PHE A 140 1.40 0.24 -15.18
C PHE A 140 2.56 1.22 -14.92
N PRO A 141 2.67 1.84 -13.73
CA PRO A 141 3.76 2.78 -13.43
C PRO A 141 5.13 2.07 -13.38
N PRO A 142 6.06 2.30 -14.33
CA PRO A 142 7.31 1.54 -14.40
C PRO A 142 8.23 1.75 -13.20
N VAL A 143 8.03 2.84 -12.45
CA VAL A 143 8.76 3.11 -11.21
C VAL A 143 8.56 2.02 -10.15
N LEU A 144 7.43 1.31 -10.18
CA LEU A 144 7.12 0.22 -9.26
C LEU A 144 7.99 -1.02 -9.50
N LEU A 145 8.51 -1.22 -10.72
CA LEU A 145 9.43 -2.31 -11.03
C LEU A 145 10.77 -2.23 -10.29
N ARG A 146 11.09 -1.06 -9.71
CA ARG A 146 12.31 -0.82 -8.96
C ARG A 146 12.09 -0.86 -7.44
N MET A 147 10.92 -1.34 -6.99
CA MET A 147 10.52 -1.38 -5.59
C MET A 147 10.61 -2.81 -5.04
N ASP A 148 11.81 -3.36 -5.02
CA ASP A 148 12.07 -4.79 -4.75
C ASP A 148 11.66 -5.26 -3.35
N HIS A 149 11.36 -4.31 -2.45
CA HIS A 149 10.90 -4.59 -1.08
C HIS A 149 9.38 -4.53 -0.90
N ILE A 150 8.63 -4.16 -1.94
CA ILE A 150 7.17 -4.11 -1.86
C ILE A 150 6.62 -5.53 -1.70
N ARG A 151 5.66 -5.69 -0.79
CA ARG A 151 5.00 -6.97 -0.49
C ARG A 151 3.56 -6.98 -0.94
N VAL A 152 2.89 -5.84 -0.77
CA VAL A 152 1.48 -5.66 -1.14
C VAL A 152 1.39 -4.50 -2.11
N LEU A 153 0.85 -4.79 -3.29
CA LEU A 153 0.54 -3.79 -4.31
C LEU A 153 -0.90 -3.95 -4.73
N ASP A 154 -1.70 -2.90 -4.55
CA ASP A 154 -3.08 -2.87 -4.99
C ASP A 154 -3.26 -1.81 -6.07
N LEU A 155 -3.62 -2.25 -7.27
CA LEU A 155 -3.85 -1.45 -8.46
C LEU A 155 -5.28 -1.65 -9.00
N ASP A 156 -6.19 -2.22 -8.20
CA ASP A 156 -7.59 -2.47 -8.56
C ASP A 156 -8.29 -1.18 -9.03
N ARG A 157 -9.34 -1.29 -9.85
CA ARG A 157 -10.15 -0.15 -10.31
C ARG A 157 -9.32 0.99 -10.91
N ASN A 158 -8.39 0.64 -11.80
CA ASN A 158 -7.65 1.60 -12.62
C ASN A 158 -8.02 1.41 -14.10
N ARG A 159 -7.18 1.91 -15.01
CA ARG A 159 -7.38 1.79 -16.47
C ARG A 159 -6.18 1.13 -17.14
N ILE A 160 -5.48 0.27 -16.42
CA ILE A 160 -4.26 -0.40 -16.88
C ILE A 160 -4.65 -1.51 -17.85
N ALA A 161 -4.27 -1.38 -19.13
CA ALA A 161 -4.61 -2.36 -20.16
C ALA A 161 -3.64 -3.55 -20.21
N SER A 162 -2.42 -3.37 -19.72
CA SER A 162 -1.39 -4.41 -19.70
C SER A 162 -0.44 -4.23 -18.52
N PHE A 163 0.06 -5.35 -18.02
CA PHE A 163 1.08 -5.40 -16.98
C PHE A 163 2.39 -5.90 -17.59
N PRO A 164 3.54 -5.31 -17.21
CA PRO A 164 4.85 -5.87 -17.54
C PRO A 164 5.10 -7.16 -16.75
N ASP A 165 6.23 -7.81 -17.01
CA ASP A 165 6.69 -8.93 -16.18
C ASP A 165 7.02 -8.44 -14.76
N LEU A 166 6.36 -9.00 -13.76
CA LEU A 166 6.53 -8.67 -12.34
C LEU A 166 7.28 -9.76 -11.57
N THR A 167 7.80 -10.79 -12.23
CA THR A 167 8.59 -11.85 -11.58
C THR A 167 9.84 -11.30 -10.87
N GLY A 168 10.39 -10.18 -11.33
CA GLY A 168 11.51 -9.49 -10.69
C GLY A 168 11.21 -8.89 -9.31
N LEU A 169 9.94 -8.73 -8.93
CA LEU A 169 9.54 -8.23 -7.62
C LEU A 169 9.57 -9.35 -6.56
N ALA A 170 10.78 -9.77 -6.18
CA ALA A 170 11.00 -10.94 -5.31
C ALA A 170 10.30 -10.89 -3.93
N SER A 171 10.06 -9.69 -3.40
CA SER A 171 9.35 -9.53 -2.12
C SER A 171 7.83 -9.48 -2.27
N LEU A 172 7.29 -9.41 -3.49
CA LEU A 172 5.86 -9.32 -3.72
C LEU A 172 5.17 -10.58 -3.18
N ARG A 173 4.03 -10.39 -2.55
CA ARG A 173 3.20 -11.45 -1.95
C ARG A 173 1.75 -11.32 -2.36
N LEU A 174 1.27 -10.09 -2.56
CA LEU A 174 -0.09 -9.84 -2.98
C LEU A 174 -0.11 -8.76 -4.06
N LEU A 175 -0.72 -9.09 -5.18
CA LEU A 175 -1.06 -8.16 -6.25
C LEU A 175 -2.56 -8.21 -6.50
N SER A 176 -3.22 -7.09 -6.24
CA SER A 176 -4.60 -6.85 -6.67
C SER A 176 -4.58 -6.01 -7.94
N TYR A 177 -5.22 -6.48 -9.01
CA TYR A 177 -5.25 -5.81 -10.31
C TYR A 177 -6.66 -5.75 -10.91
N ASP A 178 -7.68 -6.13 -10.13
CA ASP A 178 -9.05 -6.27 -10.59
C ASP A 178 -9.62 -4.97 -11.20
N HIS A 179 -10.79 -5.05 -11.85
CA HIS A 179 -11.47 -3.91 -12.47
C HIS A 179 -10.55 -3.00 -13.31
N ASN A 180 -9.57 -3.60 -13.99
CA ASN A 180 -8.74 -2.99 -15.01
C ASN A 180 -9.04 -3.65 -16.35
N PRO A 181 -8.90 -2.94 -17.49
CA PRO A 181 -9.15 -3.50 -18.83
C PRO A 181 -8.03 -4.44 -19.30
N VAL A 182 -7.57 -5.33 -18.42
CA VAL A 182 -6.53 -6.33 -18.72
C VAL A 182 -7.12 -7.46 -19.56
N ARG A 183 -6.34 -7.93 -20.53
CA ARG A 183 -6.72 -9.06 -21.38
C ARG A 183 -6.26 -10.40 -20.83
N GLN A 184 -5.19 -10.38 -20.05
CA GLN A 184 -4.55 -11.55 -19.49
C GLN A 184 -4.09 -11.24 -18.06
N PRO A 185 -4.09 -12.24 -17.17
CA PRO A 185 -3.50 -12.11 -15.85
C PRO A 185 -2.03 -11.68 -15.92
N PRO A 186 -1.56 -10.85 -14.98
CA PRO A 186 -0.17 -10.40 -14.93
C PRO A 186 0.78 -11.55 -14.60
N CYS A 187 1.95 -11.57 -15.25
CA CYS A 187 3.03 -12.50 -14.92
C CYS A 187 3.67 -12.09 -13.58
N VAL A 188 3.59 -12.97 -12.58
CA VAL A 188 4.13 -12.75 -11.23
C VAL A 188 4.94 -13.96 -10.77
N GLY A 189 5.78 -13.75 -9.75
CA GLY A 189 6.54 -14.82 -9.12
C GLY A 189 5.66 -15.84 -8.39
N ASP A 190 6.25 -16.99 -8.06
CA ASP A 190 5.45 -18.14 -7.64
C ASP A 190 4.70 -17.96 -6.31
N GLU A 191 5.30 -17.23 -5.38
CA GLU A 191 4.72 -16.97 -4.06
C GLU A 191 3.70 -15.83 -4.03
N VAL A 192 3.35 -15.26 -5.21
CA VAL A 192 2.46 -14.10 -5.31
C VAL A 192 1.01 -14.55 -5.43
N GLN A 193 0.19 -14.09 -4.50
CA GLN A 193 -1.25 -14.17 -4.58
C GLN A 193 -1.78 -13.09 -5.54
N LEU A 194 -2.49 -13.52 -6.58
CA LEU A 194 -3.21 -12.66 -7.51
C LEU A 194 -4.67 -12.50 -7.09
N VAL A 195 -5.18 -11.27 -7.15
CA VAL A 195 -6.59 -10.96 -6.96
C VAL A 195 -7.09 -10.14 -8.15
N GLY A 196 -8.03 -10.69 -8.91
CA GLY A 196 -8.75 -10.01 -9.98
C GLY A 196 -9.33 -10.93 -11.05
N ASP A 197 -9.95 -10.36 -12.08
CA ASP A 197 -10.51 -11.10 -13.21
C ASP A 197 -9.49 -12.08 -13.83
N GLY A 198 -9.89 -13.36 -13.93
CA GLY A 198 -9.06 -14.44 -14.45
C GLY A 198 -7.96 -14.94 -13.51
N ALA A 199 -7.82 -14.35 -12.31
CA ALA A 199 -6.79 -14.75 -11.35
C ALA A 199 -7.06 -16.14 -10.77
N GLN A 200 -8.32 -16.49 -10.51
CA GLN A 200 -8.67 -17.78 -9.93
C GLN A 200 -8.29 -18.93 -10.86
N GLU A 201 -8.75 -18.92 -12.12
CA GLU A 201 -8.43 -19.99 -13.08
C GLU A 201 -6.92 -20.06 -13.35
N TYR A 202 -6.24 -18.92 -13.39
CA TYR A 202 -4.79 -18.87 -13.57
C TYR A 202 -4.03 -19.51 -12.40
N MET A 203 -4.44 -19.19 -11.16
CA MET A 203 -3.81 -19.75 -9.96
C MET A 203 -4.08 -21.25 -9.82
N GLU A 204 -5.28 -21.71 -10.15
CA GLU A 204 -5.64 -23.13 -10.18
C GLU A 204 -4.82 -23.90 -11.22
N ALA A 205 -4.79 -23.44 -12.48
CA ALA A 205 -4.00 -24.05 -13.55
C ALA A 205 -2.49 -24.02 -13.28
N ARG A 206 -2.01 -23.04 -12.51
CA ARG A 206 -0.63 -22.97 -12.03
C ARG A 206 -0.35 -24.00 -10.94
N GLN A 207 -1.26 -24.14 -9.98
CA GLN A 207 -1.14 -25.13 -8.90
C GLN A 207 -1.16 -26.57 -9.45
N GLU A 208 -2.02 -26.85 -10.44
CA GLU A 208 -2.05 -28.15 -11.11
C GLU A 208 -0.72 -28.46 -11.83
N ARG A 209 -0.14 -27.47 -12.52
CA ARG A 209 1.18 -27.63 -13.18
C ARG A 209 2.28 -27.94 -12.18
N LEU A 210 2.34 -27.21 -11.07
CA LEU A 210 3.33 -27.45 -10.02
C LEU A 210 3.15 -28.84 -9.38
N GLN A 211 1.92 -29.26 -9.10
CA GLN A 211 1.65 -30.61 -8.58
C GLN A 211 2.03 -31.69 -9.61
N SER A 212 1.80 -31.47 -10.90
CA SER A 212 2.19 -32.42 -11.94
C SER A 212 3.70 -32.56 -12.06
N GLN A 213 4.45 -31.45 -11.92
CA GLN A 213 5.91 -31.46 -11.93
C GLN A 213 6.47 -32.15 -10.69
N GLN A 214 5.93 -31.86 -9.50
CA GLN A 214 6.33 -32.52 -8.26
C GLN A 214 6.10 -34.03 -8.32
N ARG A 215 4.97 -34.48 -8.88
CA ARG A 215 4.72 -35.93 -9.07
C ARG A 215 5.71 -36.56 -10.05
N GLN A 216 6.06 -35.87 -11.13
CA GLN A 216 7.05 -36.36 -12.09
C GLN A 216 8.45 -36.45 -11.46
N GLU A 217 8.85 -35.46 -10.68
CA GLU A 217 10.12 -35.47 -9.94
C GLU A 217 10.15 -36.62 -8.89
N GLU A 218 9.08 -36.83 -8.14
CA GLU A 218 8.95 -37.95 -7.19
C GLU A 218 8.99 -39.32 -7.89
N GLU A 219 8.37 -39.45 -9.07
CA GLU A 219 8.41 -40.68 -9.87
C GLU A 219 9.82 -40.94 -10.44
N GLU A 220 10.53 -39.91 -10.90
CA GLU A 220 11.91 -40.03 -11.39
C GLU A 220 12.89 -40.40 -10.26
N GLU A 221 12.81 -39.73 -9.10
CA GLU A 221 13.63 -40.07 -7.92
C GLU A 221 13.32 -41.47 -7.37
N GLY A 222 12.04 -41.88 -7.40
CA GLY A 222 11.62 -43.22 -6.99
C GLY A 222 12.12 -44.34 -7.91
N THR A 223 12.41 -44.01 -9.18
CA THR A 223 12.90 -44.98 -10.18
C THR A 223 14.43 -45.12 -10.11
N GLU A 224 15.18 -44.06 -9.76
CA GLU A 224 16.63 -44.12 -9.52
C GLU A 224 17.02 -44.83 -8.21
N ALA A 225 16.12 -44.90 -7.22
CA ALA A 225 16.36 -45.55 -5.93
C ALA A 225 16.17 -47.09 -5.92
N ALA A 226 15.81 -47.71 -7.06
CA ALA A 226 15.68 -49.17 -7.15
C ALA A 226 17.07 -49.84 -7.08
N PRO A 227 17.36 -50.70 -6.08
CA PRO A 227 18.67 -51.32 -5.97
C PRO A 227 18.85 -52.34 -7.10
N VAL A 228 19.92 -52.16 -7.87
CA VAL A 228 20.47 -53.21 -8.74
C VAL A 228 20.76 -54.41 -7.83
N SER A 229 19.88 -55.40 -7.87
CA SER A 229 20.08 -56.67 -7.18
C SER A 229 21.28 -57.35 -7.84
N LEU A 230 22.39 -57.44 -7.10
CA LEU A 230 23.54 -58.25 -7.46
C LEU A 230 23.07 -59.72 -7.51
N GLU A 231 22.98 -60.29 -8.71
CA GLU A 231 22.88 -61.74 -8.90
C GLU A 231 24.27 -62.37 -8.74
N ASP A 232 24.31 -63.45 -7.94
CA ASP A 232 25.45 -64.33 -7.63
C ASP A 232 25.96 -65.13 -8.85
#